data_AF-A0A139QB12-F1
#
_entry.id   AF-A0A139QB12-F1
#
_cell.length_a   1.000
_cell.length_b   1.000
_cell.length_c   1.000
_cell.angle_alpha   90.00
_cell.angle_beta   90.00
_cell.angle_gamma   90.00
#
_symmetry.space_group_name_H-M   'P 1'
#
loop_
_entity.id
_entity.type
_entity.pdbx_description
1 polymer ?
#
loop_
_entity_poly.entity_id
_entity_poly.type
_entity_poly.pdbx_seq_one_letter_code
_entity_poly.pdbx_strand_id
1 'polypeptide(L)'
;MATAWRKVKREHDLSFTIQDMLKVYYGNSDYAKYDHSVCQWNQFLKDFCADENSANYSNKLKVASILWKEVRNSSNEKIYSKNLLTKYADKIKEYGKVVQ
;
A
#
# COMPACT_ATOMS: atom_id res chain seq x y z
N MET A 1 -11.35 -6.40 -0.61
CA MET A 1 -10.84 -7.45 -1.54
C MET A 1 -10.18 -8.61 -0.85
N ALA A 2 -9.00 -8.43 -0.24
CA ALA A 2 -8.25 -9.56 0.34
C ALA A 2 -9.09 -10.40 1.34
N THR A 3 -9.95 -9.76 2.13
CA THR A 3 -10.87 -10.44 3.07
C THR A 3 -11.85 -11.38 2.35
N ALA A 4 -12.48 -10.94 1.25
CA ALA A 4 -13.36 -11.77 0.44
C ALA A 4 -12.60 -12.97 -0.14
N TRP A 5 -11.42 -12.73 -0.72
CA TRP A 5 -10.60 -13.80 -1.29
C TRP A 5 -10.15 -14.84 -0.25
N ARG A 6 -9.82 -14.42 0.97
CA ARG A 6 -9.51 -15.35 2.07
C ARG A 6 -10.73 -16.18 2.47
N LYS A 7 -11.93 -15.58 2.47
CA LYS A 7 -13.19 -16.27 2.75
C LYS A 7 -13.49 -17.35 1.69
N VAL A 8 -13.43 -17.00 0.41
CA VAL A 8 -13.60 -17.92 -0.72
C VAL A 8 -12.70 -19.14 -0.59
N LYS A 9 -11.41 -18.93 -0.30
CA LYS A 9 -10.44 -20.02 -0.11
C LYS A 9 -10.76 -20.89 1.10
N ARG A 10 -11.16 -20.28 2.22
CA ARG A 10 -11.48 -21.00 3.46
C ARG A 10 -12.75 -21.84 3.34
N GLU A 11 -13.74 -21.32 2.63
CA GLU A 11 -15.05 -21.95 2.47
C GLU A 11 -15.16 -22.78 1.19
N HIS A 12 -14.09 -22.82 0.38
CA HIS A 12 -14.06 -23.47 -0.94
C HIS A 12 -15.24 -23.07 -1.82
N ASP A 13 -15.58 -21.78 -1.80
CA ASP A 13 -16.73 -21.25 -2.52
C ASP A 13 -16.44 -21.15 -4.03
N LEU A 14 -16.77 -22.22 -4.74
CA LEU A 14 -16.60 -22.32 -6.20
C LEU A 14 -17.59 -21.45 -6.98
N SER A 15 -18.65 -20.98 -6.33
CA SER A 15 -19.68 -20.15 -6.95
C SER A 15 -19.30 -18.67 -6.98
N PHE A 16 -18.32 -18.27 -6.16
CA PHE A 16 -17.89 -16.90 -6.06
C PHE A 16 -17.21 -16.40 -7.34
N THR A 17 -17.76 -15.35 -7.94
CA THR A 17 -17.26 -14.81 -9.21
C THR A 17 -16.51 -13.49 -9.05
N ILE A 18 -15.86 -13.05 -10.13
CA ILE A 18 -15.28 -11.70 -10.22
C ILE A 18 -16.36 -10.62 -10.06
N GLN A 19 -17.58 -10.87 -10.53
CA GLN A 19 -18.70 -9.92 -10.37
C GLN A 19 -19.06 -9.74 -8.89
N ASP A 20 -19.05 -10.82 -8.11
CA ASP A 20 -19.31 -10.76 -6.66
C ASP A 20 -18.18 -10.04 -5.92
N MET A 21 -16.94 -10.20 -6.39
CA MET A 21 -15.80 -9.40 -5.94
C MET A 21 -16.02 -7.90 -6.17
N LEU A 22 -16.58 -7.51 -7.32
CA LEU A 22 -16.93 -6.11 -7.60
C LEU A 22 -18.07 -5.61 -6.71
N LYS A 23 -19.09 -6.44 -6.44
CA LYS A 23 -20.17 -6.06 -5.51
C LYS A 23 -19.61 -5.76 -4.11
N VAL A 24 -18.67 -6.57 -3.62
CA VAL A 24 -17.95 -6.30 -2.37
C VAL A 24 -17.16 -4.98 -2.43
N TYR A 25 -16.61 -4.60 -3.59
CA TYR A 25 -15.84 -3.36 -3.76
C TYR A 25 -16.69 -2.12 -3.56
N TYR A 26 -17.86 -2.13 -4.18
CA TYR A 26 -18.79 -1.01 -4.17
C TYR A 26 -19.70 -1.00 -2.94
N GLY A 27 -19.51 -1.93 -2.00
CA GLY A 27 -20.35 -2.05 -0.80
C GLY A 27 -21.73 -2.65 -1.06
N ASN A 28 -21.95 -3.23 -2.24
CA ASN A 28 -23.22 -3.83 -2.67
C ASN A 28 -23.35 -5.32 -2.28
N SER A 29 -22.50 -5.82 -1.38
CA SER A 29 -22.52 -7.19 -0.89
C SER A 29 -22.03 -7.24 0.55
N ASP A 30 -22.70 -8.04 1.36
CA ASP A 30 -22.35 -8.38 2.73
C ASP A 30 -21.39 -9.59 2.82
N TYR A 31 -21.04 -10.21 1.69
CA TYR A 31 -20.21 -11.40 1.61
C TYR A 31 -18.88 -11.24 2.37
N ALA A 32 -18.28 -10.07 2.27
CA ALA A 32 -17.19 -9.64 3.13
C ALA A 32 -17.20 -8.12 3.26
N LYS A 33 -16.89 -7.61 4.47
CA LYS A 33 -16.73 -6.17 4.68
C LYS A 33 -15.50 -5.68 3.92
N TYR A 34 -15.72 -4.85 2.89
CA TYR A 34 -14.64 -4.07 2.30
C TYR A 34 -14.46 -2.79 3.11
N ASP A 35 -13.36 -2.74 3.85
CA ASP A 35 -12.97 -1.53 4.55
C ASP A 35 -12.08 -0.70 3.61
N HIS A 36 -12.64 0.40 3.10
CA HIS A 36 -11.95 1.35 2.22
C HIS A 36 -10.74 2.00 2.92
N SER A 37 -10.69 2.01 4.26
CA SER A 37 -9.54 2.50 5.04
C SER A 37 -8.34 1.55 5.00
N VAL A 38 -8.52 0.28 4.57
CA VAL A 38 -7.47 -0.77 4.52
C VAL A 38 -6.46 -0.55 3.38
N CYS A 39 -6.55 0.59 2.70
CA CYS A 39 -5.72 0.93 1.54
C CYS A 39 -4.60 1.94 1.85
N GLN A 40 -4.38 2.35 3.11
CA GLN A 40 -3.40 3.42 3.41
C GLN A 40 -1.99 3.10 2.88
N TRP A 41 -1.53 1.85 2.95
CA TRP A 41 -0.27 1.43 2.33
C TRP A 41 -0.29 1.56 0.81
N ASN A 42 -1.36 1.13 0.16
CA ASN A 42 -1.46 1.20 -1.29
C ASN A 42 -1.54 2.65 -1.78
N GLN A 43 -2.25 3.51 -1.04
CA GLN A 43 -2.30 4.94 -1.30
C GLN A 43 -0.91 5.57 -1.10
N PHE A 44 -0.27 5.29 0.03
CA PHE A 44 1.10 5.72 0.31
C PHE A 44 2.08 5.29 -0.78
N LEU A 45 2.01 4.03 -1.22
CA LEU A 45 2.88 3.50 -2.26
C LEU A 45 2.60 4.14 -3.63
N LYS A 46 1.32 4.37 -3.96
CA LYS A 46 0.94 5.11 -5.18
C LYS A 46 1.50 6.53 -5.16
N ASP A 47 1.30 7.25 -4.05
CA ASP A 47 1.75 8.63 -3.89
C ASP A 47 3.28 8.73 -3.93
N PHE A 48 3.98 7.82 -3.25
CA PHE A 48 5.44 7.73 -3.33
C PHE A 48 5.91 7.44 -4.76
N CYS A 49 5.31 6.47 -5.45
CA CYS A 49 5.71 6.14 -6.82
C CYS A 49 5.41 7.24 -7.84
N ALA A 50 4.41 8.09 -7.58
CA ALA A 50 4.09 9.27 -8.38
C ALA A 50 5.08 10.43 -8.17
N ASP A 51 5.87 10.41 -7.08
CA ASP A 51 6.90 11.40 -6.83
C ASP A 51 8.12 11.18 -7.74
N GLU A 52 8.57 12.24 -8.40
CA GLU A 52 9.79 12.25 -9.21
C GLU A 52 11.02 11.81 -8.41
N ASN A 53 11.09 12.17 -7.12
CA ASN A 53 12.18 11.78 -6.23
C ASN A 53 12.25 10.27 -6.02
N SER A 54 11.15 9.54 -6.21
CA SER A 54 11.16 8.08 -6.16
C SER A 54 12.04 7.46 -7.24
N ALA A 55 12.24 8.18 -8.36
CA ALA A 55 13.10 7.72 -9.46
C ALA A 55 14.59 7.64 -9.06
N ASN A 56 14.98 8.33 -7.98
CA ASN A 56 16.34 8.32 -7.45
C ASN A 56 16.69 7.02 -6.72
N TYR A 57 15.72 6.13 -6.48
CA TYR A 57 15.92 4.87 -5.78
C TYR A 57 15.82 3.69 -6.76
N SER A 58 16.75 2.75 -6.66
CA SER A 58 16.74 1.51 -7.45
C SER A 58 15.68 0.55 -6.93
N ASN A 59 15.57 0.42 -5.60
CA ASN A 59 14.58 -0.43 -4.93
C ASN A 59 13.46 0.39 -4.29
N LYS A 60 12.56 0.91 -5.13
CA LYS A 60 11.42 1.77 -4.72
C LYS A 60 10.53 1.11 -3.66
N LEU A 61 10.20 -0.17 -3.83
CA LEU A 61 9.35 -0.90 -2.89
C LEU A 61 9.99 -1.01 -1.51
N LYS A 62 11.30 -1.27 -1.44
CA LYS A 62 12.02 -1.33 -0.17
C LYS A 62 12.02 0.02 0.53
N VAL A 63 12.32 1.11 -0.20
CA VAL A 63 12.27 2.48 0.33
C VAL A 63 10.88 2.83 0.84
N ALA A 64 9.84 2.60 0.04
CA ALA A 64 8.45 2.82 0.46
C ALA A 64 8.11 2.05 1.74
N SER A 65 8.54 0.78 1.85
CA SER A 65 8.26 -0.05 3.03
C SER A 65 8.93 0.47 4.31
N ILE A 66 10.15 1.02 4.18
CA ILE A 66 10.89 1.64 5.29
C ILE A 66 10.14 2.88 5.74
N LEU A 67 9.81 3.79 4.82
CA LEU A 67 9.10 5.03 5.13
C LEU A 67 7.71 4.77 5.73
N TRP A 68 6.97 3.81 5.17
CA TRP A 68 5.66 3.41 5.69
C TRP A 68 5.73 2.87 7.11
N LYS A 69 6.76 2.09 7.44
CA LYS A 69 6.97 1.61 8.82
C LYS A 69 7.10 2.78 9.80
N GLU A 70 7.87 3.81 9.43
CA GLU A 70 8.06 5.00 10.27
C GLU A 70 6.77 5.80 10.44
N VAL A 71 6.05 6.05 9.35
CA VAL A 71 4.78 6.79 9.37
C VAL A 71 3.72 6.04 10.16
N ARG A 72 3.60 4.72 9.94
CA ARG A 72 2.63 3.86 10.62
C ARG A 72 2.83 3.81 12.14
N ASN A 73 4.09 3.83 12.59
CA ASN A 73 4.44 3.81 14.00
C ASN A 73 4.35 5.20 14.67
N SER A 74 4.19 6.26 13.88
CA SER A 74 4.03 7.63 14.37
C SER A 74 2.57 8.01 14.57
N SER A 75 2.34 9.07 15.34
CA SER A 75 1.03 9.72 15.48
C SER A 75 0.66 10.60 14.27
N ASN A 76 1.54 10.71 13.26
CA ASN A 76 1.30 11.53 12.08
C ASN A 76 0.26 10.91 11.14
N GLU A 77 -0.20 11.72 10.19
CA GLU A 77 -1.05 11.26 9.11
C GLU A 77 -0.38 10.15 8.30
N LYS A 78 -1.14 9.10 7.99
CA LYS A 78 -0.65 7.89 7.31
C LYS A 78 -0.61 8.08 5.80
N ILE A 79 -0.03 9.18 5.37
CA ILE A 79 0.09 9.63 3.98
C ILE A 79 1.55 9.84 3.61
N TYR A 80 1.84 9.80 2.32
CA TYR A 80 3.17 10.13 1.83
C TYR A 80 3.38 11.64 1.81
N SER A 81 4.60 12.07 2.14
CA SER A 81 5.05 13.45 2.01
C SER A 81 6.52 13.46 1.60
N LYS A 82 6.90 14.41 0.74
CA LYS A 82 8.29 14.63 0.31
C LYS A 82 9.26 14.78 1.48
N ASN A 83 8.79 15.36 2.59
CA ASN A 83 9.59 15.55 3.80
C ASN A 83 10.02 14.23 4.46
N LEU A 84 9.36 13.11 4.15
CA LEU A 84 9.78 11.79 4.65
C LEU A 84 11.11 11.37 4.05
N LEU A 85 11.41 11.76 2.80
CA LEU A 85 12.66 11.43 2.14
C LEU A 85 13.85 12.12 2.82
N THR A 86 13.70 13.38 3.20
CA THR A 86 14.74 14.13 3.91
C THR A 86 14.85 13.70 5.36
N LYS A 87 13.72 13.54 6.06
CA LYS A 87 13.68 13.14 7.48
C LYS A 87 14.27 11.75 7.73
N TYR A 88 14.07 10.82 6.80
CA TYR A 88 14.57 9.45 6.91
C TYR A 88 15.66 9.12 5.89
N ALA A 89 16.35 10.13 5.36
CA ALA A 89 17.40 9.99 4.36
C ALA A 89 18.45 8.94 4.76
N ASP A 90 18.88 8.94 6.04
CA ASP A 90 19.85 7.98 6.56
C ASP A 90 19.42 6.52 6.47
N LYS A 91 18.11 6.25 6.53
CA LYS A 91 17.55 4.89 6.45
C LYS A 91 17.36 4.40 5.02
N ILE A 92 17.33 5.31 4.05
CA ILE A 92 17.01 5.01 2.64
C ILE A 92 18.18 5.25 1.69
N LYS A 93 19.25 5.91 2.14
CA LYS A 93 20.43 6.28 1.32
C LYS A 93 21.08 5.09 0.61
N GLU A 94 21.12 3.92 1.24
CA GLU A 94 21.70 2.69 0.67
C GLU A 94 20.95 2.22 -0.59
N TYR A 95 19.68 2.60 -0.74
CA TYR A 95 18.85 2.23 -1.88
C TYR A 95 18.84 3.30 -2.98
N GLY A 96 19.60 4.39 -2.80
CA GLY A 96 19.82 5.40 -3.81
C GLY A 96 20.53 4.80 -5.02
N LYS A 97 20.15 5.23 -6.22
CA LYS A 97 20.93 4.91 -7.42
C LYS A 97 22.29 5.59 -7.29
N VAL A 98 23.36 4.80 -7.37
CA VAL A 98 24.70 5.36 -7.56
C VAL A 98 24.69 6.02 -8.94
N VAL A 99 24.81 7.35 -8.97
CA VAL A 99 25.10 8.08 -10.20
C VAL A 99 26.53 7.68 -10.56
N GLN A 100 26.67 6.82 -11.58
CA GLN A 100 27.95 6.58 -12.25
C GLN A 100 28.17 7.68 -13.29
#